data_AF-A0AAW8NS27-F1
#
_entry.id   AF-A0AAW8NS27-F1
#
_cell.length_a   1.000
_cell.length_b   1.000
_cell.length_c   1.000
_cell.angle_alpha   90.00
_cell.angle_beta   90.00
_cell.angle_gamma   90.00
#
_symmetry.space_group_name_H-M   'P 1'
#
loop_
_entity.id
_entity.type
_entity.pdbx_description
1 polymer ?
#
loop_
_entity_poly.entity_id
_entity_poly.type
_entity_poly.pdbx_seq_one_letter_code
_entity_poly.pdbx_strand_id
1 'polypeptide(L)'
;MSQITLSIQHAKIIMLTAGAILLSACNPAEDKAPPTTQLANPASTYCVSLGGQVEIEKQTDGEVGYCQLPNGERIEEWTLYRKAHSQTAEEDSKLVKPQVGKPNPATQNCIAQGGTVDLATSMCTLPSGEQIEQWQLYRRDNNANN
;
A
#
# COMPACT_ATOMS: atom_id res chain seq x y z
N MET A 1 31.82 -67.45 15.99
CA MET A 1 32.23 -66.67 17.17
C MET A 1 33.64 -66.18 16.89
N SER A 2 33.74 -65.00 16.30
CA SER A 2 33.96 -63.74 17.03
C SER A 2 35.45 -63.57 17.36
N GLN A 3 36.04 -62.45 16.92
CA GLN A 3 37.19 -61.76 17.51
C GLN A 3 38.63 -61.84 16.93
N ILE A 4 38.95 -62.29 15.70
CA ILE A 4 40.38 -62.24 15.24
C ILE A 4 40.64 -61.61 13.85
N THR A 5 39.67 -61.49 12.94
CA THR A 5 39.94 -60.96 11.58
C THR A 5 39.94 -59.43 11.47
N LEU A 6 39.57 -58.67 12.51
CA LEU A 6 39.32 -57.22 12.41
C LEU A 6 40.59 -56.32 12.50
N SER A 7 41.77 -56.87 12.80
CA SER A 7 42.97 -56.06 13.07
C SER A 7 44.03 -56.00 11.96
N ILE A 8 43.91 -56.77 10.87
CA ILE A 8 45.01 -56.93 9.89
C ILE A 8 44.69 -56.33 8.50
N GLN A 9 43.41 -56.05 8.19
CA GLN A 9 43.02 -55.59 6.85
C GLN A 9 43.07 -54.06 6.64
N HIS A 10 43.27 -53.30 7.72
CA HIS A 10 43.39 -51.83 7.67
C HIS A 10 44.79 -51.35 7.23
N ALA A 11 45.80 -52.23 7.21
CA ALA A 11 47.19 -51.82 7.02
C ALA A 11 47.68 -51.83 5.55
N LYS A 12 46.93 -52.40 4.60
CA LYS A 12 47.38 -52.55 3.19
C LYS A 12 46.73 -51.59 2.20
N ILE A 13 45.66 -50.89 2.58
CA ILE A 13 45.00 -49.90 1.70
C ILE A 13 45.42 -48.48 2.10
N ILE A 14 46.63 -48.33 2.66
CA ILE A 14 47.17 -47.01 3.06
C ILE A 14 48.17 -46.46 2.02
N MET A 15 48.52 -47.19 0.94
CA MET A 15 49.68 -46.78 0.14
C MET A 15 49.64 -46.84 -1.40
N LEU A 16 48.51 -47.03 -2.08
CA LEU A 16 48.53 -47.01 -3.56
C LEU A 16 47.17 -46.67 -4.21
N THR A 17 46.87 -45.38 -4.37
CA THR A 17 46.18 -44.84 -5.56
C THR A 17 46.52 -43.36 -5.71
N ALA A 18 47.56 -43.10 -6.48
CA ALA A 18 47.86 -41.79 -7.05
C ALA A 18 46.85 -41.46 -8.16
N GLY A 19 46.50 -40.18 -8.29
CA GLY A 19 46.06 -39.60 -9.56
C GLY A 19 44.63 -39.06 -9.60
N ALA A 20 44.56 -37.72 -9.75
CA ALA A 20 43.53 -36.95 -10.45
C ALA A 20 42.12 -36.87 -9.82
N ILE A 21 41.91 -35.88 -8.94
CA ILE A 21 40.66 -35.09 -8.93
C ILE A 21 41.01 -33.61 -8.64
N LEU A 22 41.29 -32.85 -9.70
CA LEU A 22 40.98 -31.42 -9.73
C LEU A 22 39.49 -31.32 -10.00
N LEU A 23 38.65 -30.90 -9.05
CA LEU A 23 37.33 -30.31 -9.29
C LEU A 23 36.78 -29.68 -8.00
N SER A 24 36.82 -28.34 -7.98
CA SER A 24 35.86 -27.39 -7.42
C SER A 24 34.88 -27.84 -6.33
N ALA A 25 34.94 -27.14 -5.19
CA ALA A 25 33.75 -26.74 -4.46
C ALA A 25 33.92 -25.30 -3.97
N CYS A 26 33.70 -24.33 -4.88
CA CYS A 26 33.17 -23.04 -4.44
C CYS A 26 31.79 -23.35 -3.85
N ASN A 27 31.63 -23.18 -2.54
CA ASN A 27 30.32 -22.94 -1.98
C ASN A 27 29.95 -21.51 -2.38
N PRO A 28 29.00 -21.25 -3.30
CA PRO A 28 28.29 -19.98 -3.19
C PRO A 28 27.64 -20.04 -1.81
N ALA A 29 28.09 -19.17 -0.91
CA ALA A 29 27.22 -18.75 0.17
C ALA A 29 25.95 -18.27 -0.54
N GLU A 30 24.86 -19.03 -0.40
CA GLU A 30 23.55 -18.51 -0.73
C GLU A 30 23.37 -17.31 0.20
N ASP A 31 23.67 -16.12 -0.31
CA ASP A 31 23.10 -14.88 0.19
C ASP A 31 21.59 -15.03 -0.01
N LYS A 32 20.94 -15.70 0.95
CA LYS A 32 19.51 -15.55 1.19
C LYS A 32 19.36 -14.10 1.61
N ALA A 33 19.22 -13.23 0.61
CA ALA A 33 18.75 -11.87 0.83
C ALA A 33 17.54 -12.00 1.77
N PRO A 34 17.50 -11.24 2.89
CA PRO A 34 16.40 -11.35 3.84
C PRO A 34 15.09 -11.17 3.06
N PRO A 35 14.05 -11.98 3.34
CA PRO A 35 12.79 -11.88 2.61
C PRO A 35 12.30 -10.44 2.74
N THR A 36 12.36 -9.72 1.62
CA THR A 36 11.72 -8.43 1.53
C THR A 36 10.23 -8.73 1.64
N THR A 37 9.62 -8.40 2.78
CA THR A 37 8.17 -8.33 2.89
C THR A 37 7.70 -7.22 1.97
N GLN A 38 7.64 -7.51 0.67
CA GLN A 38 6.99 -6.66 -0.30
C GLN A 38 5.50 -6.74 0.00
N LEU A 39 4.93 -5.62 0.46
CA LEU A 39 3.49 -5.48 0.59
C LEU A 39 2.87 -5.72 -0.79
N ALA A 40 1.90 -6.62 -0.86
CA ALA A 40 1.24 -6.93 -2.13
C ALA A 40 0.57 -5.68 -2.71
N ASN A 41 0.70 -5.50 -4.02
CA ASN A 41 0.00 -4.43 -4.72
C ASN A 41 -1.52 -4.72 -4.67
N PRO A 42 -2.36 -3.83 -4.12
CA PRO A 42 -3.79 -4.06 -4.02
C PRO A 42 -4.48 -4.19 -5.39
N ALA A 43 -4.01 -3.47 -6.41
CA ALA A 43 -4.54 -3.58 -7.77
C ALA A 43 -4.23 -4.95 -8.39
N SER A 44 -2.99 -5.42 -8.25
CA SER A 44 -2.58 -6.76 -8.70
C SER A 44 -3.32 -7.86 -7.94
N THR A 45 -3.49 -7.70 -6.63
CA THR A 45 -4.25 -8.63 -5.79
C THR A 45 -5.71 -8.70 -6.22
N TYR A 46 -6.31 -7.55 -6.53
CA TYR A 46 -7.67 -7.48 -7.04
C TYR A 46 -7.81 -8.15 -8.40
N CYS A 47 -6.89 -7.92 -9.33
CA CYS A 47 -6.86 -8.62 -10.62
C CYS A 47 -6.87 -10.15 -10.45
N VAL A 48 -5.98 -10.68 -9.60
CA VAL A 48 -5.90 -12.12 -9.32
C VAL A 48 -7.18 -12.62 -8.63
N SER A 49 -7.79 -11.82 -7.76
CA SER A 49 -9.05 -12.18 -7.09
C SER A 49 -10.23 -12.37 -8.06
N LEU A 50 -10.19 -11.69 -9.23
CA LEU A 50 -11.15 -11.85 -10.32
C LEU A 50 -10.82 -13.04 -11.24
N GLY A 51 -9.78 -13.82 -10.92
CA GLY A 51 -9.25 -14.88 -11.76
C GLY A 51 -8.41 -14.37 -12.94
N GLY A 52 -8.05 -13.08 -12.96
CA GLY A 52 -7.19 -12.49 -13.96
C GLY A 52 -5.70 -12.75 -13.73
N GLN A 53 -4.90 -12.43 -14.73
CA GLN A 53 -3.43 -12.48 -14.66
C GLN A 53 -2.85 -11.07 -14.81
N VAL A 54 -1.84 -10.76 -14.00
CA VAL A 54 -1.17 -9.45 -14.04
C VAL A 54 -0.01 -9.52 -15.02
N GLU A 55 0.04 -8.57 -15.94
CA GLU A 55 1.11 -8.38 -16.92
C GLU A 55 1.78 -7.03 -16.68
N ILE A 56 3.11 -7.02 -16.57
CA ILE A 56 3.88 -5.78 -16.45
C ILE A 56 4.46 -5.42 -17.81
N GLU A 57 4.13 -4.23 -18.30
CA GLU A 57 4.64 -3.69 -19.55
C GLU A 57 5.61 -2.54 -19.27
N LYS A 58 6.83 -2.64 -19.81
CA LYS A 58 7.83 -1.57 -19.72
C LYS A 58 7.52 -0.50 -20.75
N GLN A 59 7.38 0.73 -20.30
CA GLN A 59 7.14 1.92 -21.11
C GLN A 59 8.29 2.92 -20.92
N THR A 60 8.30 3.98 -21.72
CA THR A 60 9.33 5.02 -21.66
C THR A 60 9.35 5.77 -20.32
N ASP A 61 8.22 5.82 -19.63
CA ASP A 61 7.97 6.54 -18.38
C ASP A 61 7.93 5.62 -17.14
N GLY A 62 8.09 4.32 -17.30
CA GLY A 62 8.11 3.37 -16.19
C GLY A 62 7.55 2.01 -16.55
N GLU A 63 6.94 1.34 -15.57
CA GLU A 63 6.25 0.06 -15.74
C GLU A 63 4.76 0.27 -15.51
N VAL A 64 3.93 -0.34 -16.36
CA VAL A 64 2.47 -0.30 -16.25
C VAL A 64 1.95 -1.71 -16.07
N GLY A 65 1.13 -1.91 -15.04
CA GLY A 65 0.45 -3.17 -14.78
C GLY A 65 -0.87 -3.27 -15.53
N TYR A 66 -1.09 -4.37 -16.23
CA TYR A 66 -2.35 -4.71 -16.88
C TYR A 66 -2.92 -5.98 -16.26
N CYS A 67 -4.24 -6.03 -16.15
CA CYS A 67 -4.99 -7.22 -15.79
C CYS A 67 -5.61 -7.84 -17.04
N GLN A 68 -5.23 -9.08 -17.33
CA GLN A 68 -5.85 -9.94 -18.34
C GLN A 68 -6.93 -10.79 -17.68
N LEU A 69 -8.19 -10.44 -17.90
CA LEU A 69 -9.36 -11.11 -17.30
C LEU A 69 -9.74 -12.39 -18.07
N PRO A 70 -10.46 -13.35 -17.44
CA PRO A 70 -10.88 -14.60 -18.08
C PRO A 70 -11.83 -14.42 -19.27
N ASN A 71 -12.54 -13.28 -19.34
CA ASN A 71 -13.39 -12.90 -20.48
C ASN A 71 -12.58 -12.43 -21.70
N GLY A 72 -11.25 -12.37 -21.60
CA GLY A 72 -10.36 -11.86 -22.64
C GLY A 72 -10.10 -10.36 -22.57
N GLU A 73 -10.72 -9.63 -21.65
CA GLU A 73 -10.51 -8.20 -21.47
C GLU A 73 -9.13 -7.91 -20.87
N ARG A 74 -8.42 -6.95 -21.46
CA ARG A 74 -7.17 -6.41 -20.93
C ARG A 74 -7.39 -4.97 -20.49
N ILE A 75 -7.19 -4.71 -19.20
CA ILE A 75 -7.42 -3.39 -18.59
C ILE A 75 -6.29 -3.05 -17.63
N GLU A 76 -5.87 -1.79 -17.58
CA GLU A 76 -4.84 -1.33 -16.62
C GLU A 76 -5.29 -1.61 -15.18
N GLU A 77 -4.42 -2.19 -14.35
CA GLU A 77 -4.81 -2.80 -13.07
C GLU A 77 -5.34 -1.77 -12.07
N TRP A 78 -4.79 -0.55 -12.04
CA TRP A 78 -5.28 0.51 -11.17
C TRP A 78 -6.60 1.09 -11.64
N THR A 79 -6.85 1.12 -12.94
CA THR A 79 -8.13 1.52 -13.53
C THR A 79 -9.20 0.52 -13.16
N LEU A 80 -8.93 -0.78 -13.29
CA LEU A 80 -9.81 -1.84 -12.84
C LEU A 80 -10.10 -1.75 -11.34
N TYR A 81 -9.05 -1.59 -10.52
CA TYR A 81 -9.16 -1.45 -9.08
C TYR A 81 -10.01 -0.23 -8.70
N ARG A 82 -9.72 0.94 -9.27
CA ARG A 82 -10.49 2.17 -9.00
C ARG A 82 -11.94 2.03 -9.42
N LYS A 83 -12.26 1.42 -10.57
CA LYS A 83 -13.66 1.19 -11.01
C LYS A 83 -14.45 0.29 -10.07
N ALA A 84 -13.79 -0.67 -9.44
CA ALA A 84 -14.43 -1.56 -8.48
C ALA A 84 -14.56 -0.94 -7.08
N HIS A 85 -13.68 0.01 -6.77
CA HIS A 85 -13.60 0.68 -5.47
C HIS A 85 -13.98 2.15 -5.55
N SER A 86 -14.63 2.57 -6.64
CA SER A 86 -15.07 3.94 -6.88
C SER A 86 -16.35 4.21 -6.10
N GLN A 87 -16.21 4.26 -4.77
CA GLN A 87 -16.90 5.24 -3.96
C GLN A 87 -16.12 6.57 -3.90
N THR A 88 -15.04 6.73 -4.66
CA THR A 88 -14.21 7.96 -4.68
C THR A 88 -13.64 8.33 -6.05
N ALA A 89 -14.14 7.79 -7.15
CA ALA A 89 -13.60 8.11 -8.47
C ALA A 89 -14.64 7.93 -9.59
N GLU A 90 -15.59 8.85 -9.66
CA GLU A 90 -16.13 9.49 -10.88
C GLU A 90 -17.44 10.22 -10.48
N GLU A 91 -17.55 11.50 -10.85
CA GLU A 91 -18.77 12.35 -10.78
C GLU A 91 -19.06 13.13 -9.48
N ASP A 92 -18.39 14.28 -9.23
CA ASP A 92 -18.91 15.28 -8.29
C ASP A 92 -18.59 16.76 -8.64
N SER A 93 -18.57 17.06 -9.94
CA SER A 93 -18.71 18.44 -10.47
C SER A 93 -20.08 19.06 -10.16
N LYS A 94 -20.99 18.35 -9.47
CA LYS A 94 -22.29 18.93 -9.14
C LYS A 94 -23.06 18.33 -7.96
N LEU A 95 -22.44 17.69 -6.95
CA LEU A 95 -23.12 17.51 -5.65
C LEU A 95 -22.18 16.95 -4.57
N VAL A 96 -21.11 17.68 -4.26
CA VAL A 96 -20.22 17.39 -3.12
C VAL A 96 -21.05 17.12 -1.86
N LYS A 97 -21.29 15.85 -1.55
CA LYS A 97 -21.82 15.45 -0.25
C LYS A 97 -20.64 15.59 0.73
N PRO A 98 -20.80 16.32 1.84
CA PRO A 98 -19.66 16.68 2.68
C PRO A 98 -18.93 15.42 3.12
N GLN A 99 -17.62 15.38 2.90
CA GLN A 99 -16.78 14.36 3.51
C GLN A 99 -16.89 14.55 5.03
N VAL A 100 -17.66 13.67 5.69
CA VAL A 100 -17.95 13.78 7.12
C VAL A 100 -16.73 13.32 7.90
N GLY A 101 -15.71 14.17 7.91
CA GLY A 101 -14.70 14.22 8.97
C GLY A 101 -15.29 14.87 10.23
N LYS A 102 -14.46 15.05 11.26
CA LYS A 102 -14.87 15.81 12.45
C LYS A 102 -15.35 17.20 12.01
N PRO A 103 -16.54 17.63 12.43
CA PRO A 103 -17.08 18.92 12.00
C PRO A 103 -16.14 20.04 12.46
N ASN A 104 -15.94 21.05 11.60
CA ASN A 104 -15.09 22.19 11.91
C ASN A 104 -15.67 22.91 13.16
N PRO A 105 -14.90 23.06 14.26
CA PRO A 105 -15.39 23.68 15.48
C PRO A 105 -15.81 25.15 15.28
N ALA A 106 -15.15 25.89 14.40
CA ALA A 106 -15.51 27.28 14.09
C ALA A 106 -16.85 27.37 13.35
N THR A 107 -17.08 26.47 12.38
CA THR A 107 -18.36 26.36 11.67
C THR A 107 -19.49 26.00 12.63
N GLN A 108 -19.28 25.04 13.53
CA GLN A 108 -20.26 24.67 14.54
C GLN A 108 -20.56 25.80 15.52
N ASN A 109 -19.53 26.52 15.97
CA ASN A 109 -19.71 27.66 16.87
C ASN A 109 -20.54 28.79 16.23
N CYS A 110 -20.38 29.06 14.93
CA CYS A 110 -21.25 29.99 14.21
C CYS A 110 -22.71 29.49 14.15
N ILE A 111 -22.92 28.22 13.76
CA ILE A 111 -24.25 27.63 13.66
C ILE A 111 -24.95 27.58 15.03
N ALA A 112 -24.20 27.30 16.10
CA ALA A 112 -24.72 27.28 17.47
C ALA A 112 -25.27 28.64 17.94
N GLN A 113 -24.78 29.74 17.37
CA GLN A 113 -25.27 31.11 17.60
C GLN A 113 -26.41 31.51 16.66
N GLY A 114 -26.91 30.57 15.85
CA GLY A 114 -27.93 30.82 14.83
C GLY A 114 -27.41 31.54 13.60
N GLY A 115 -26.08 31.62 13.42
CA GLY A 115 -25.46 32.23 12.26
C GLY A 115 -25.45 31.32 11.03
N THR A 116 -25.28 31.94 9.85
CA THR A 116 -25.06 31.24 8.59
C THR A 116 -23.60 31.34 8.16
N VAL A 117 -23.04 30.27 7.58
CA VAL A 117 -21.64 30.22 7.15
C VAL A 117 -21.55 30.26 5.64
N ASP A 118 -20.75 31.18 5.12
CA ASP A 118 -20.25 31.11 3.75
C ASP A 118 -18.91 30.38 3.75
N LEU A 119 -18.91 29.13 3.26
CA LEU A 119 -17.71 28.30 3.18
C LEU A 119 -16.70 28.80 2.14
N ALA A 120 -17.12 29.60 1.16
CA ALA A 120 -16.20 30.14 0.15
C ALA A 120 -15.34 31.27 0.73
N THR A 121 -15.92 32.09 1.61
CA THR A 121 -15.24 33.24 2.23
C THR A 121 -14.84 33.01 3.68
N SER A 122 -15.24 31.88 4.28
CA SER A 122 -15.06 31.58 5.72
C SER A 122 -15.78 32.58 6.65
N MET A 123 -16.81 33.26 6.18
CA MET A 123 -17.55 34.26 6.95
C MET A 123 -18.77 33.66 7.64
N CYS A 124 -18.95 34.01 8.91
CA CYS A 124 -20.16 33.80 9.68
C CYS A 124 -21.01 35.07 9.64
N THR A 125 -22.28 34.95 9.25
CA THR A 125 -23.28 36.03 9.39
C THR A 125 -24.19 35.70 10.56
N LEU A 126 -24.12 36.48 11.64
CA LEU A 126 -24.95 36.30 12.83
C LEU A 126 -26.37 36.84 12.62
N PRO A 127 -27.36 36.45 13.44
CA PRO A 127 -28.72 36.99 13.39
C PRO A 127 -28.79 38.52 13.57
N SER A 128 -27.77 39.12 14.19
CA SER A 128 -27.62 40.58 14.31
C SER A 128 -27.28 41.28 12.98
N GLY A 129 -26.95 40.52 11.93
CA GLY A 129 -26.40 41.03 10.67
C GLY A 129 -24.87 41.25 10.70
N GLU A 130 -24.22 40.99 11.83
CA GLU A 130 -22.75 41.05 11.93
C GLU A 130 -22.10 39.97 11.06
N GLN A 131 -21.10 40.36 10.27
CA GLN A 131 -20.26 39.44 9.51
C GLN A 131 -18.87 39.37 10.15
N ILE A 132 -18.44 38.15 10.50
CA ILE A 132 -17.17 37.89 11.17
C ILE A 132 -16.57 36.59 10.66
N GLU A 133 -15.25 36.53 10.49
CA GLU A 133 -14.57 35.30 10.06
C GLU A 133 -14.74 34.19 11.11
N GLN A 134 -14.98 32.95 10.68
CA GLN A 134 -15.39 31.85 11.55
C GLN A 134 -14.40 31.57 12.70
N TRP A 135 -13.08 31.61 12.46
CA TRP A 135 -12.07 31.41 13.49
C TRP A 135 -11.87 32.63 14.38
N GLN A 136 -12.13 33.83 13.87
CA GLN A 136 -12.17 35.06 14.66
C GLN A 136 -13.33 35.02 15.66
N LEU A 137 -14.51 34.60 15.23
CA LEU A 137 -15.65 34.36 16.11
C LEU A 137 -15.33 33.30 17.17
N TYR A 138 -14.83 32.14 16.73
CA TYR A 138 -14.46 31.06 17.64
C TYR A 138 -13.46 31.52 18.71
N ARG A 139 -12.40 32.25 18.33
CA ARG A 139 -11.43 32.79 19.30
C ARG A 139 -12.03 33.86 20.20
N ARG A 140 -12.89 34.75 19.68
CA ARG A 140 -13.58 35.76 20.48
C ARG A 140 -14.36 35.10 21.62
N ASP A 141 -15.14 34.08 21.31
CA ASP A 141 -16.01 33.44 22.29
C ASP A 141 -15.22 32.61 23.29
N ASN A 142 -14.20 31.87 22.84
CA ASN A 142 -13.35 31.10 23.74
C ASN A 142 -12.48 31.98 24.64
N ASN A 143 -12.04 33.15 24.15
CA ASN A 143 -11.30 34.12 24.96
C ASN A 143 -12.19 34.89 25.93
N ALA A 144 -13.47 35.14 25.58
CA ALA A 144 -14.43 35.78 26.47
C ALA A 144 -14.88 34.87 27.63
N ASN A 145 -14.71 33.56 27.48
CA ASN A 145 -15.08 32.54 28.46
C ASN A 145 -13.94 32.14 29.42
N ASN A 146 -12.79 32.82 29.37
CA ASN A 146 -11.59 32.54 30.16
C ASN A 146 -11.15 33.75 30.98
#